data_AF-A0A067NSX0-F1
#
_entry.id   AF-A0A067NSX0-F1
#
_cell.length_a   1.000
_cell.length_b   1.000
_cell.length_c   1.000
_cell.angle_alpha   90.00
_cell.angle_beta   90.00
_cell.angle_gamma   90.00
#
_symmetry.space_group_name_H-M   'P 1'
#
loop_
_entity.id
_entity.type
_entity.pdbx_description
1 polymer ?
#
loop_
_entity_poly.entity_id
_entity_poly.type
_entity_poly.pdbx_seq_one_letter_code
_entity_poly.pdbx_strand_id
1 'polypeptide(L)'
;MYNHSDILFHRPPPPCPPRRRNTSQTFVSLDHPPCCAVKHPPPLPPLPDHWECEFGYPKPWDRAATLAFRMAVLISFGHDNLDSVWEICHSEEKWAHDKDRLAQRTTTTTVVAGLLVGATATLIRTTPPVEDIMLGSLIVGSSMIFITLKCDPVWFCSTLMATRSKVLCTFVLIAYPFVTVGIATALAALGFVVASLQSNDLVMNIGSIILLMLPICLLFVFAWTQLPLLRARDSLHSAEPSVLP
;
A
#
# COMPACT_ATOMS: atom_id res chain seq x y z
N MET A 1 1.95 -34.68 -5.80
CA MET A 1 3.26 -34.66 -5.12
C MET A 1 4.17 -33.75 -5.93
N TYR A 2 4.35 -32.51 -5.48
CA TYR A 2 5.29 -31.57 -6.10
C TYR A 2 6.68 -31.84 -5.54
N ASN A 3 7.65 -32.06 -6.43
CA ASN A 3 9.03 -32.38 -6.08
C ASN A 3 9.68 -31.12 -5.50
N HIS A 4 9.98 -31.13 -4.21
CA HIS A 4 10.44 -29.97 -3.43
C HIS A 4 11.95 -29.69 -3.59
N SER A 5 12.60 -30.32 -4.58
CA SER A 5 14.06 -30.42 -4.71
C SER A 5 14.70 -29.42 -5.68
N ASP A 6 13.91 -28.69 -6.47
CA ASP A 6 14.43 -27.79 -7.52
C ASP A 6 14.40 -26.30 -7.12
N ILE A 7 14.56 -25.98 -5.83
CA ILE A 7 14.98 -24.64 -5.40
C ILE A 7 16.51 -24.58 -5.53
N LEU A 8 16.98 -24.71 -6.77
CA LEU A 8 18.34 -24.41 -7.15
C LEU A 8 18.51 -22.89 -7.01
N PHE A 9 19.42 -22.50 -6.11
CA PHE A 9 19.99 -21.17 -6.05
C PHE A 9 20.46 -20.75 -7.45
N HIS A 10 19.62 -20.00 -8.18
CA HIS A 10 20.07 -19.27 -9.35
C HIS A 10 21.19 -18.35 -8.89
N ARG A 11 22.42 -18.63 -9.36
CA ARG A 11 23.52 -17.68 -9.19
C ARG A 11 23.04 -16.34 -9.75
N PRO A 12 23.21 -15.24 -8.99
CA PRO A 12 22.87 -13.92 -9.52
C PRO A 12 23.64 -13.73 -10.84
N PRO A 13 23.01 -13.11 -11.85
CA PRO A 13 23.68 -12.81 -13.10
C PRO A 13 24.95 -12.00 -12.81
N PRO A 14 26.03 -12.20 -13.59
CA PRO A 14 27.26 -11.45 -13.39
C PRO A 14 26.96 -9.94 -13.41
N PRO A 15 27.60 -9.16 -12.53
CA PRO A 15 27.38 -7.72 -12.48
C PRO A 15 27.60 -7.13 -13.86
N CYS A 16 26.61 -6.36 -14.36
CA CYS A 16 26.75 -5.64 -15.61
C CYS A 16 28.03 -4.79 -15.55
N PRO A 17 28.86 -4.80 -16.61
CA PRO A 17 30.05 -3.97 -16.65
C PRO A 17 29.65 -2.51 -16.42
N PRO A 18 30.45 -1.73 -15.66
CA PRO A 18 30.14 -0.35 -15.35
C PRO A 18 29.87 0.41 -16.65
N ARG A 19 28.64 0.92 -16.78
CA ARG A 19 28.21 1.73 -17.93
C ARG A 19 29.09 2.98 -17.95
N ARG A 20 30.13 2.95 -18.79
CA ARG A 20 31.08 4.05 -18.99
C ARG A 20 30.29 5.28 -19.42
N ARG A 21 30.05 6.18 -18.47
CA ARG A 21 29.36 7.46 -18.68
C ARG A 21 30.33 8.34 -19.48
N ASN A 22 30.30 8.19 -20.81
CA ASN A 22 30.99 9.10 -21.71
C ASN A 22 30.26 10.44 -21.66
N THR A 23 30.79 11.35 -20.84
CA THR A 23 30.44 12.76 -20.80
C THR A 23 31.02 13.43 -22.06
N SER A 24 30.35 13.23 -23.18
CA SER A 24 30.53 14.03 -24.39
C SER A 24 29.16 14.17 -25.01
N GLN A 25 28.38 15.14 -24.49
CA GLN A 25 27.16 15.60 -25.14
C GLN A 25 27.57 16.40 -26.39
N THR A 26 27.86 15.69 -27.46
CA THR A 26 27.70 16.24 -28.80
C THR A 26 26.20 16.26 -29.06
N PHE A 27 25.65 17.45 -29.27
CA PHE A 27 24.25 17.69 -29.64
C PHE A 27 24.02 17.09 -31.04
N VAL A 28 23.69 15.80 -31.09
CA VAL A 28 23.31 15.10 -32.32
C VAL A 28 21.86 15.48 -32.62
N SER A 29 21.67 16.14 -33.76
CA SER A 29 20.37 16.47 -34.34
C SER A 29 19.48 15.23 -34.35
N LEU A 30 18.31 15.35 -33.75
CA LEU A 30 17.38 14.27 -33.43
C LEU A 30 16.57 13.91 -34.67
N ASP A 31 17.22 13.26 -35.65
CA ASP A 31 16.52 12.51 -36.68
C ASP A 31 15.62 11.50 -35.98
N HIS A 32 14.31 11.75 -36.02
CA HIS A 32 13.32 10.90 -35.37
C HIS A 32 13.45 9.49 -35.96
N PRO A 33 13.85 8.48 -35.17
CA PRO A 33 13.88 7.12 -35.67
C PRO A 33 12.47 6.76 -36.15
N PRO A 34 12.36 6.02 -37.28
CA PRO A 34 11.07 5.63 -37.83
C PRO A 34 10.26 4.97 -36.73
N CYS A 35 9.02 5.45 -36.55
CA CYS A 35 8.07 5.02 -35.53
C CYS A 35 8.13 3.50 -35.39
N CYS A 36 8.89 3.00 -34.41
CA CYS A 36 8.95 1.59 -34.10
C CYS A 36 7.50 1.19 -33.83
N ALA A 37 6.95 0.33 -34.69
CA ALA A 37 5.59 -0.15 -34.56
C ALA A 37 5.36 -0.55 -33.11
N VAL A 38 4.45 0.16 -32.43
CA VAL A 38 4.12 -0.08 -31.03
C VAL A 38 3.67 -1.53 -30.96
N LYS A 39 4.54 -2.39 -30.45
CA LYS A 39 4.23 -3.81 -30.28
C LYS A 39 3.22 -3.86 -29.14
N HIS A 40 1.94 -3.91 -29.50
CA HIS A 40 0.87 -4.04 -28.52
C HIS A 40 1.18 -5.24 -27.62
N PRO A 41 1.18 -5.06 -26.29
CA PRO A 41 1.36 -6.18 -25.39
C PRO A 41 0.27 -7.22 -25.69
N PRO A 42 0.58 -8.52 -25.52
CA PRO A 42 -0.42 -9.55 -25.66
C PRO A 42 -1.61 -9.25 -24.73
N PRO A 43 -2.84 -9.58 -25.14
CA PRO A 43 -4.01 -9.38 -24.30
C PRO A 43 -3.82 -10.12 -22.97
N LEU A 44 -4.12 -9.43 -21.87
CA LEU A 44 -4.00 -9.99 -20.53
C LEU A 44 -5.04 -11.10 -20.33
N PRO A 45 -4.70 -12.15 -19.55
CA PRO A 45 -5.70 -13.12 -19.14
C PRO A 45 -6.80 -12.42 -18.31
N PRO A 46 -8.06 -12.90 -18.40
CA PRO A 46 -9.14 -12.34 -17.59
C PRO A 46 -8.82 -12.47 -16.10
N LEU A 47 -9.33 -11.52 -15.30
CA LEU A 47 -9.20 -11.57 -13.86
C LEU A 47 -9.89 -12.84 -13.32
N PRO A 48 -9.28 -13.60 -12.40
CA PRO A 48 -9.93 -14.77 -11.82
C PRO A 48 -11.18 -14.42 -11.02
N ASP A 49 -12.25 -15.20 -11.13
CA ASP A 49 -13.54 -15.00 -10.42
C ASP A 49 -13.39 -14.88 -8.89
N HIS A 50 -12.33 -15.46 -8.32
CA HIS A 50 -12.07 -15.39 -6.88
C HIS A 50 -11.41 -14.07 -6.44
N TRP A 51 -11.05 -13.18 -7.37
CA TRP A 51 -10.62 -11.81 -7.09
C TRP A 51 -11.79 -10.81 -7.17
N GLU A 52 -12.88 -11.20 -7.82
CA GLU A 52 -14.07 -10.37 -7.94
C GLU A 52 -14.72 -10.15 -6.57
N CYS A 53 -15.13 -8.90 -6.32
CA CYS A 53 -15.62 -8.43 -5.03
C CYS A 53 -17.11 -8.74 -4.81
N GLU A 54 -17.56 -9.95 -5.17
CA GLU A 54 -18.94 -10.37 -5.01
C GLU A 54 -19.07 -11.30 -3.81
N PHE A 55 -19.50 -10.73 -2.68
CA PHE A 55 -19.63 -11.47 -1.42
C PHE A 55 -21.01 -12.12 -1.23
N GLY A 56 -22.01 -11.73 -2.03
CA GLY A 56 -23.37 -12.29 -1.94
C GLY A 56 -24.12 -11.94 -0.66
N TYR A 57 -23.77 -10.82 0.00
CA TYR A 57 -24.43 -10.39 1.25
C TYR A 57 -25.71 -9.58 0.99
N PRO A 58 -26.59 -9.43 2.01
CA PRO A 58 -27.70 -8.48 1.94
C PRO A 58 -27.21 -7.04 1.67
N LYS A 59 -28.00 -6.26 0.93
CA LYS A 59 -27.63 -4.94 0.36
C LYS A 59 -26.90 -3.93 1.28
N PRO A 60 -27.17 -3.79 2.59
CA PRO A 60 -26.36 -2.87 3.39
C PRO A 60 -24.96 -3.44 3.71
N TRP A 61 -24.86 -4.75 3.95
CA TRP A 61 -23.61 -5.42 4.29
C TRP A 61 -22.71 -5.59 3.08
N ASP A 62 -23.30 -5.85 1.92
CA ASP A 62 -22.55 -5.94 0.66
C ASP A 62 -21.80 -4.64 0.37
N ARG A 63 -22.49 -3.50 0.45
CA ARG A 63 -21.86 -2.16 0.29
C ARG A 63 -20.74 -1.92 1.28
N ALA A 64 -20.94 -2.27 2.55
CA ALA A 64 -19.93 -2.10 3.59
C ALA A 64 -18.71 -3.00 3.33
N ALA A 65 -18.93 -4.26 2.94
CA ALA A 65 -17.86 -5.20 2.60
C ALA A 65 -17.09 -4.76 1.36
N THR A 66 -17.76 -4.34 0.29
CA THR A 66 -17.14 -3.79 -0.91
C THR A 66 -16.32 -2.54 -0.59
N LEU A 67 -16.86 -1.63 0.24
CA LEU A 67 -16.13 -0.43 0.65
C LEU A 67 -14.91 -0.79 1.48
N ALA A 68 -15.04 -1.65 2.49
CA ALA A 68 -13.94 -2.09 3.33
C ALA A 68 -12.84 -2.78 2.49
N PHE A 69 -13.24 -3.62 1.55
CA PHE A 69 -12.32 -4.27 0.63
C PHE A 69 -11.58 -3.26 -0.26
N ARG A 70 -12.30 -2.32 -0.89
CA ARG A 70 -11.69 -1.26 -1.70
C ARG A 70 -10.72 -0.40 -0.88
N MET A 71 -11.10 -0.05 0.35
CA MET A 71 -10.21 0.66 1.27
C MET A 71 -8.96 -0.17 1.58
N ALA A 72 -9.10 -1.48 1.79
CA ALA A 72 -7.96 -2.36 2.01
C ALA A 72 -7.04 -2.44 0.79
N VAL A 73 -7.58 -2.52 -0.44
CA VAL A 73 -6.79 -2.48 -1.70
C VAL A 73 -6.08 -1.14 -1.85
N LEU A 74 -6.80 -0.04 -1.59
CA LEU A 74 -6.27 1.32 -1.68
C LEU A 74 -5.14 1.55 -0.69
N ILE A 75 -5.29 1.11 0.57
CA ILE A 75 -4.25 1.23 1.58
C ILE A 75 -3.06 0.32 1.23
N SER A 76 -3.32 -0.91 0.75
CA SER A 76 -2.28 -1.90 0.51
C SER A 76 -1.44 -1.60 -0.73
N PHE A 77 -2.08 -1.31 -1.86
CA PHE A 77 -1.38 -1.13 -3.15
C PHE A 77 -1.38 0.33 -3.63
N GLY A 78 -2.28 1.17 -3.12
CA GLY A 78 -2.49 2.52 -3.64
C GLY A 78 -3.37 2.55 -4.90
N HIS A 79 -4.14 1.50 -5.15
CA HIS A 79 -5.04 1.37 -6.31
C HIS A 79 -6.49 1.18 -5.83
N ASP A 80 -7.45 1.64 -6.62
CA ASP A 80 -8.88 1.57 -6.28
C ASP A 80 -9.56 0.27 -6.78
N ASN A 81 -8.89 -0.46 -7.67
CA ASN A 81 -9.36 -1.72 -8.23
C ASN A 81 -8.27 -2.80 -8.28
N LEU A 82 -8.73 -4.05 -8.37
CA LEU A 82 -7.87 -5.21 -8.50
C LEU A 82 -7.32 -5.39 -9.92
N ASP A 83 -7.99 -4.86 -10.94
CA ASP A 83 -7.54 -4.98 -12.33
C ASP A 83 -6.18 -4.31 -12.53
N SER A 84 -5.97 -3.14 -11.90
CA SER A 84 -4.66 -2.47 -11.92
C SER A 84 -3.59 -3.35 -11.29
N VAL A 85 -3.90 -3.99 -10.15
CA VAL A 85 -2.96 -4.88 -9.46
C VAL A 85 -2.68 -6.12 -10.30
N TRP A 86 -3.69 -6.68 -10.96
CA TRP A 86 -3.56 -7.80 -11.88
C TRP A 86 -2.68 -7.47 -13.08
N GLU A 87 -2.86 -6.29 -13.69
CA GLU A 87 -2.01 -5.79 -14.77
C GLU A 87 -0.56 -5.61 -14.30
N ILE A 88 -0.35 -5.01 -13.11
CA ILE A 88 0.97 -4.83 -12.52
C ILE A 88 1.64 -6.20 -12.31
N CYS A 89 0.90 -7.21 -11.84
CA CYS A 89 1.44 -8.56 -11.66
C CYS A 89 1.81 -9.27 -12.96
N HIS A 90 1.26 -8.88 -14.10
CA HIS A 90 1.62 -9.45 -15.42
C HIS A 90 2.69 -8.66 -16.15
N SER A 91 3.12 -7.52 -15.60
CA SER A 91 4.16 -6.67 -16.17
C SER A 91 5.35 -6.62 -15.21
N GLU A 92 6.44 -7.31 -15.56
CA GLU A 92 7.65 -7.38 -14.72
C GLU A 92 8.23 -6.00 -14.40
N GLU A 93 8.20 -5.08 -15.37
CA GLU A 93 8.65 -3.70 -15.21
C GLU A 93 7.77 -2.92 -14.21
N LYS A 94 6.44 -2.98 -14.36
CA LYS A 94 5.51 -2.32 -13.43
C LYS A 94 5.59 -2.96 -12.04
N TRP A 95 5.72 -4.28 -11.96
CA TRP A 95 5.86 -5.00 -10.70
C TRP A 95 7.09 -4.54 -9.92
N ALA A 96 8.27 -4.47 -10.57
CA ALA A 96 9.50 -4.03 -9.90
C ALA A 96 9.35 -2.61 -9.33
N HIS A 97 8.79 -1.69 -10.12
CA HIS A 97 8.54 -0.32 -9.69
C HIS A 97 7.57 -0.23 -8.50
N ASP A 98 6.44 -0.94 -8.56
CA ASP A 98 5.41 -0.85 -7.52
C ASP A 98 5.80 -1.60 -6.25
N LYS A 99 6.58 -2.68 -6.38
CA LYS A 99 7.22 -3.38 -5.27
C LYS A 99 8.17 -2.45 -4.50
N ASP A 100 9.04 -1.73 -5.21
CA ASP A 100 9.97 -0.79 -4.59
C ASP A 100 9.23 0.36 -3.90
N ARG A 101 8.17 0.88 -4.53
CA ARG A 101 7.28 1.88 -3.94
C ARG A 101 6.63 1.37 -2.64
N LEU A 102 6.13 0.14 -2.63
CA LEU A 102 5.51 -0.47 -1.46
C LEU A 102 6.52 -0.72 -0.34
N ALA A 103 7.71 -1.24 -0.67
CA ALA A 103 8.79 -1.45 0.28
C ALA A 103 9.26 -0.13 0.92
N GLN A 104 9.38 0.93 0.11
CA GLN A 104 9.72 2.27 0.60
C GLN A 104 8.65 2.80 1.56
N ARG A 105 7.36 2.74 1.19
CA ARG A 105 6.25 3.17 2.07
C ARG A 105 6.21 2.40 3.39
N THR A 106 6.39 1.09 3.35
CA THR A 106 6.39 0.23 4.54
C THR A 106 7.58 0.54 5.44
N THR A 107 8.76 0.78 4.85
CA THR A 107 9.97 1.16 5.59
C THR A 107 9.78 2.51 6.28
N THR A 108 9.32 3.54 5.56
CA THR A 108 9.04 4.85 6.14
C THR A 108 8.01 4.76 7.26
N THR A 109 6.92 4.02 7.05
CA THR A 109 5.87 3.82 8.06
C THR A 109 6.42 3.13 9.31
N THR A 110 7.25 2.11 9.16
CA THR A 110 7.88 1.39 10.28
C THR A 110 8.83 2.29 11.08
N VAL A 111 9.63 3.12 10.39
CA VAL A 111 10.52 4.09 11.04
C VAL A 111 9.73 5.15 11.80
N VAL A 112 8.70 5.74 11.18
CA VAL A 112 7.83 6.73 11.83
C VAL A 112 7.12 6.12 13.03
N ALA A 113 6.61 4.89 12.90
CA ALA A 113 6.00 4.14 14.00
C ALA A 113 6.97 4.01 15.18
N GLY A 114 8.19 3.52 14.92
CA GLY A 114 9.21 3.34 15.94
C GLY A 114 9.59 4.64 16.65
N LEU A 115 9.72 5.74 15.91
CA LEU A 115 10.01 7.06 16.48
C LEU A 115 8.85 7.60 17.33
N LEU A 116 7.62 7.51 16.83
CA LEU A 116 6.42 7.98 17.53
C LEU A 116 6.19 7.18 18.81
N VAL A 117 6.44 5.87 18.76
CA VAL A 117 6.46 4.98 19.92
C VAL A 117 7.54 5.37 20.91
N GLY A 118 8.78 5.58 20.46
CA GLY A 118 9.90 5.99 21.32
C GLY A 118 9.60 7.29 22.06
N ALA A 119 9.05 8.28 21.37
CA ALA A 119 8.61 9.55 21.96
C ALA A 119 7.43 9.38 22.93
N THR A 120 6.47 8.50 22.62
CA THR A 120 5.33 8.23 23.52
C THR A 120 5.81 7.52 24.78
N ALA A 121 6.73 6.56 24.66
CA ALA A 121 7.29 5.84 25.79
C ALA A 121 8.10 6.75 26.73
N THR A 122 8.84 7.73 26.21
CA THR A 122 9.55 8.70 27.05
C THR A 122 8.61 9.64 27.79
N LEU A 123 7.46 9.98 27.20
CA LEU A 123 6.44 10.84 27.82
C LEU A 123 5.58 10.11 28.87
N ILE A 124 5.29 8.81 28.68
CA ILE A 124 4.40 8.03 29.56
C ILE A 124 5.13 7.45 30.78
N ARG A 125 6.45 7.24 30.73
CA ARG A 125 7.19 6.55 31.80
C ARG A 125 7.27 7.35 33.11
N THR A 126 6.22 7.24 33.92
CA THR A 126 6.32 6.98 35.38
C THR A 126 6.11 5.50 35.72
N THR A 127 5.65 4.67 34.77
CA THR A 127 5.54 3.21 34.89
C THR A 127 6.04 2.52 33.60
N PRO A 128 6.67 1.33 33.69
CA PRO A 128 7.27 0.68 32.53
C PRO A 128 6.21 0.25 31.51
N PRO A 129 6.39 0.53 30.21
CA PRO A 129 5.42 0.18 29.17
C PRO A 129 5.38 -1.33 28.96
N VAL A 130 4.18 -1.84 28.68
CA VAL A 130 3.95 -3.22 28.22
C VAL A 130 4.50 -3.36 26.79
N GLU A 131 5.54 -4.20 26.62
CA GLU A 131 6.37 -4.28 25.40
C GLU A 131 5.69 -5.02 24.23
N ASP A 132 4.56 -5.68 24.46
CA ASP A 132 4.07 -6.74 23.58
C ASP A 132 3.43 -6.25 22.27
N ILE A 133 2.62 -5.20 22.30
CA ILE A 133 1.84 -4.76 21.12
C ILE A 133 2.76 -4.11 20.07
N MET A 134 3.78 -3.40 20.53
CA MET A 134 4.69 -2.63 19.68
C MET A 134 5.66 -3.52 18.92
N LEU A 135 6.21 -4.53 19.61
CA LEU A 135 7.06 -5.53 19.00
C LEU A 135 6.34 -6.25 17.84
N GLY A 136 5.05 -6.54 18.00
CA GLY A 136 4.22 -7.16 16.97
C GLY A 136 4.16 -6.35 15.67
N SER A 137 3.94 -5.03 15.75
CA SER A 137 3.89 -4.17 14.54
C SER A 137 5.22 -4.13 13.79
N LEU A 138 6.34 -4.10 14.51
CA LEU A 138 7.68 -4.03 13.94
C LEU A 138 8.09 -5.36 13.31
N ILE A 139 7.76 -6.47 13.96
CA ILE A 139 7.95 -7.83 13.42
C ILE A 139 7.13 -7.99 12.14
N VAL A 140 5.83 -7.70 12.17
CA VAL A 140 4.96 -7.84 10.99
C VAL A 140 5.43 -6.93 9.85
N GLY A 141 5.77 -5.67 10.14
CA GLY A 141 6.30 -4.74 9.13
C GLY A 141 7.60 -5.24 8.49
N SER A 142 8.52 -5.76 9.31
CA SER A 142 9.81 -6.28 8.84
C SER A 142 9.65 -7.58 8.03
N SER A 143 8.77 -8.50 8.46
CA SER A 143 8.42 -9.71 7.70
C SER A 143 7.77 -9.35 6.36
N MET A 144 6.88 -8.36 6.32
CA MET A 144 6.24 -7.90 5.08
C MET A 144 7.25 -7.30 4.11
N ILE A 145 8.20 -6.48 4.58
CA ILE A 145 9.28 -5.94 3.73
C ILE A 145 10.11 -7.09 3.15
N PHE A 146 10.51 -8.05 3.99
CA PHE A 146 11.30 -9.19 3.54
C PHE A 146 10.58 -10.01 2.46
N ILE A 147 9.30 -10.35 2.69
CA ILE A 147 8.47 -11.07 1.72
C ILE A 147 8.36 -10.26 0.43
N THR A 148 8.00 -8.97 0.52
CA THR A 148 7.81 -8.09 -0.63
C THR A 148 9.07 -8.04 -1.49
N LEU A 149 10.25 -7.87 -0.89
CA LEU A 149 11.52 -7.77 -1.62
C LEU A 149 11.88 -9.06 -2.37
N LYS A 150 11.52 -10.23 -1.82
CA LYS A 150 11.81 -11.55 -2.38
C LYS A 150 10.71 -12.11 -3.28
N CYS A 151 9.59 -11.41 -3.42
CA CYS A 151 8.42 -11.91 -4.10
C CYS A 151 8.52 -11.70 -5.62
N ASP A 152 8.52 -12.81 -6.36
CA ASP A 152 8.29 -12.79 -7.80
C ASP A 152 6.80 -12.60 -8.10
N PRO A 153 6.44 -11.89 -9.18
CA PRO A 153 5.03 -11.57 -9.48
C PRO A 153 4.18 -12.84 -9.69
N VAL A 154 4.75 -13.88 -10.31
CA VAL A 154 4.08 -15.17 -10.53
C VAL A 154 3.85 -15.89 -9.21
N TRP A 155 4.85 -15.89 -8.32
CA TRP A 155 4.71 -16.49 -7.00
C TRP A 155 3.70 -15.72 -6.15
N PHE A 156 3.70 -14.38 -6.22
CA PHE A 156 2.74 -13.52 -5.55
C PHE A 156 1.31 -13.89 -5.91
N CYS A 157 1.01 -13.93 -7.22
CA CYS A 157 -0.34 -14.26 -7.70
C CYS A 157 -0.75 -15.70 -7.35
N SER A 158 0.14 -16.67 -7.58
CA SER A 158 -0.18 -18.08 -7.35
C SER A 158 -0.25 -18.47 -5.88
N THR A 159 0.52 -17.83 -5.01
CA THR A 159 0.62 -18.23 -3.59
C THR A 159 -0.28 -17.38 -2.70
N LEU A 160 -0.14 -16.05 -2.79
CA LEU A 160 -0.84 -15.11 -1.91
C LEU A 160 -2.25 -14.80 -2.42
N MET A 161 -2.48 -14.91 -3.72
CA MET A 161 -3.77 -14.56 -4.33
C MET A 161 -4.50 -15.76 -4.94
N ALA A 162 -4.16 -16.98 -4.53
CA ALA A 162 -4.80 -18.21 -5.04
C ALA A 162 -6.27 -18.38 -4.64
N THR A 163 -6.71 -17.76 -3.55
CA THR A 163 -8.07 -17.94 -3.00
C THR A 163 -8.57 -16.64 -2.37
N ARG A 164 -9.89 -16.41 -2.37
CA ARG A 164 -10.54 -15.23 -1.75
C ARG A 164 -10.03 -14.92 -0.33
N SER A 165 -9.94 -15.93 0.53
CA SER A 165 -9.49 -15.75 1.92
C SER A 165 -8.03 -15.30 2.02
N LYS A 166 -7.16 -15.84 1.18
CA LYS A 166 -5.75 -15.43 1.11
C LYS A 166 -5.60 -14.01 0.58
N VAL A 167 -6.36 -13.62 -0.46
CA VAL A 167 -6.38 -12.24 -0.97
C VAL A 167 -6.70 -11.26 0.16
N LEU A 168 -7.79 -11.52 0.89
CA LEU A 168 -8.19 -10.69 2.03
C LEU A 168 -7.12 -10.68 3.13
N CYS A 169 -6.56 -11.84 3.48
CA CYS A 169 -5.50 -11.94 4.47
C CYS A 169 -4.26 -11.14 4.07
N THR A 170 -3.83 -11.22 2.81
CA THR A 170 -2.71 -10.45 2.28
C THR A 170 -2.98 -8.95 2.34
N PHE A 171 -4.18 -8.49 2.01
CA PHE A 171 -4.53 -7.07 2.15
C PHE A 171 -4.52 -6.61 3.60
N VAL A 172 -5.08 -7.41 4.51
CA VAL A 172 -5.03 -7.10 5.95
C VAL A 172 -3.59 -7.03 6.43
N LEU A 173 -2.73 -7.97 6.03
CA LEU A 173 -1.31 -8.01 6.41
C LEU A 173 -0.51 -6.83 5.87
N ILE A 174 -0.75 -6.40 4.62
CA ILE A 174 -0.08 -5.24 4.02
C ILE A 174 -0.62 -3.94 4.62
N ALA A 175 -1.93 -3.85 4.88
CA ALA A 175 -2.55 -2.66 5.49
C ALA A 175 -2.26 -2.53 6.99
N TYR A 176 -1.98 -3.63 7.69
CA TYR A 176 -1.75 -3.68 9.13
C TYR A 176 -0.77 -2.62 9.67
N PRO A 177 0.47 -2.46 9.13
CA PRO A 177 1.39 -1.44 9.60
C PRO A 177 0.79 -0.02 9.50
N PHE A 178 0.04 0.29 8.43
CA PHE A 178 -0.60 1.59 8.28
C PHE A 178 -1.72 1.80 9.31
N VAL A 179 -2.56 0.77 9.52
CA VAL A 179 -3.66 0.82 10.48
C VAL A 179 -3.13 0.95 11.91
N THR A 180 -2.13 0.16 12.29
CA THR A 180 -1.52 0.22 13.63
C THR A 180 -0.89 1.59 13.91
N VAL A 181 -0.16 2.16 12.95
CA VAL A 181 0.38 3.52 13.09
C VAL A 181 -0.73 4.55 13.22
N GLY A 182 -1.77 4.47 12.39
CA GLY A 182 -2.92 5.38 12.48
C GLY A 182 -3.60 5.32 13.85
N ILE A 183 -3.84 4.12 14.38
CA ILE A 183 -4.41 3.93 15.73
C ILE A 183 -3.46 4.47 16.80
N ALA A 184 -2.16 4.16 16.73
CA ALA A 184 -1.18 4.65 17.69
C ALA A 184 -1.10 6.19 17.69
N THR A 185 -1.12 6.82 16.52
CA THR A 185 -1.15 8.28 16.39
C THR A 185 -2.45 8.86 16.96
N ALA A 186 -3.60 8.23 16.72
CA ALA A 186 -4.88 8.67 17.28
C ALA A 186 -4.90 8.57 18.82
N LEU A 187 -4.42 7.46 19.38
CA LEU A 187 -4.31 7.28 20.83
C LEU A 187 -3.32 8.27 21.46
N ALA A 188 -2.19 8.52 20.82
CA ALA A 188 -1.24 9.53 21.27
C ALA A 188 -1.87 10.93 21.28
N ALA A 189 -2.58 11.31 20.21
CA ALA A 189 -3.29 12.58 20.13
C ALA A 189 -4.35 12.73 21.24
N LEU A 190 -5.14 11.67 21.50
CA LEU A 190 -6.11 11.66 22.60
C LEU A 190 -5.42 11.81 23.96
N GLY A 191 -4.30 11.12 24.18
CA GLY A 191 -3.49 11.25 25.40
C GLY A 191 -2.99 12.68 25.61
N PHE A 192 -2.52 13.35 24.55
CA PHE A 192 -2.13 14.76 24.60
C PHE A 192 -3.28 15.69 24.94
N VAL A 193 -4.48 15.45 24.41
CA VAL A 193 -5.69 16.24 24.75
C VAL A 193 -6.06 16.06 26.21
N VAL A 194 -6.07 14.83 26.72
CA VAL A 194 -6.37 14.58 28.13
C VAL A 194 -5.33 15.25 29.03
N ALA A 195 -4.05 15.13 28.70
CA ALA A 195 -2.98 15.78 29.45
C ALA A 195 -3.07 17.32 29.41
N SER A 196 -3.43 17.90 28.25
CA SER A 196 -3.56 19.35 28.14
C SER A 196 -4.74 19.88 28.95
N LEU A 197 -5.87 19.16 28.98
CA LEU A 197 -7.04 19.52 29.78
C LEU A 197 -6.74 19.52 31.29
N GLN A 198 -5.77 18.72 31.74
CA GLN A 198 -5.30 18.72 33.12
C GLN A 198 -4.25 19.81 33.40
N SER A 199 -3.59 20.33 32.37
CA SER A 199 -2.62 21.41 32.50
C SER A 199 -3.32 22.77 32.58
N ASN A 200 -2.91 23.62 33.53
CA ASN A 200 -3.34 25.02 33.57
C ASN A 200 -2.63 25.91 32.53
N ASP A 201 -1.71 25.33 31.74
CA ASP A 201 -0.91 26.06 30.77
C ASP A 201 -1.62 26.19 29.42
N LEU A 202 -1.93 27.43 29.05
CA LEU A 202 -2.63 27.76 27.82
C LEU A 202 -1.86 27.32 26.56
N VAL A 203 -0.52 27.35 26.61
CA VAL A 203 0.36 26.92 25.51
C VAL A 203 0.20 25.42 25.21
N MET A 204 0.12 24.58 26.25
CA MET A 204 -0.09 23.13 26.06
C MET A 204 -1.46 22.83 25.46
N ASN A 205 -2.50 23.56 25.88
CA ASN A 205 -3.84 23.43 25.33
C ASN A 205 -3.91 23.81 23.83
N ILE A 206 -3.32 24.96 23.44
CA ILE A 206 -3.28 25.36 22.03
C ILE A 206 -2.47 24.34 21.20
N GLY A 207 -1.31 23.91 21.70
CA GLY A 207 -0.45 22.94 21.02
C GLY A 207 -1.16 21.61 20.76
N SER A 208 -1.91 21.11 21.75
CA SER A 208 -2.69 19.87 21.64
C SER A 208 -3.79 19.95 20.57
N ILE A 209 -4.53 21.06 20.51
CA ILE A 209 -5.56 21.29 19.48
C ILE A 209 -4.94 21.30 18.07
N ILE A 210 -3.80 21.98 17.89
CA ILE A 210 -3.10 22.01 16.60
C ILE A 210 -2.64 20.61 16.20
N LEU A 211 -2.09 19.85 17.14
CA LEU A 211 -1.61 18.49 16.93
C LEU A 211 -2.74 17.53 16.52
N LEU A 212 -3.96 17.72 17.07
CA LEU A 212 -5.14 16.93 16.70
C LEU A 212 -5.79 17.39 15.39
N MET A 213 -5.75 18.70 15.08
CA MET A 213 -6.27 19.22 13.81
C MET A 213 -5.45 18.76 12.61
N LEU A 214 -4.14 18.61 12.75
CA LEU A 214 -3.26 18.19 11.65
C LEU A 214 -3.66 16.86 10.98
N PRO A 215 -3.84 15.74 11.70
CA PRO A 215 -4.28 14.48 11.07
C PRO A 215 -5.70 14.58 10.50
N ILE A 216 -6.61 15.33 11.12
CA ILE A 216 -7.97 15.53 10.59
C ILE A 216 -7.92 16.29 9.26
N CYS A 217 -7.11 17.34 9.17
CA CYS A 217 -6.89 18.08 7.94
C CYS A 217 -6.29 17.19 6.84
N LEU A 218 -5.34 16.32 7.19
CA LEU A 218 -4.77 15.36 6.24
C LEU A 218 -5.79 14.33 5.75
N LEU A 219 -6.67 13.83 6.62
CA LEU A 219 -7.78 12.96 6.22
C LEU A 219 -8.75 13.67 5.28
N PHE A 220 -9.04 14.95 5.54
CA PHE A 220 -9.88 15.76 4.67
C PHE A 220 -9.24 15.97 3.30
N VAL A 221 -7.95 16.33 3.25
CA VAL A 221 -7.19 16.46 1.99
C VAL A 221 -7.16 15.14 1.25
N PHE A 222 -6.91 14.03 1.94
CA PHE A 222 -6.94 12.70 1.35
C PHE A 222 -8.32 12.40 0.74
N ALA A 223 -9.40 12.52 1.52
CA ALA A 223 -10.76 12.32 1.04
C ALA A 223 -11.08 13.23 -0.16
N TRP A 224 -10.67 14.49 -0.12
CA TRP A 224 -10.85 15.45 -1.20
C TRP A 224 -10.09 15.05 -2.46
N THR A 225 -8.84 14.59 -2.35
CA THR A 225 -8.06 14.13 -3.50
C THR A 225 -8.63 12.85 -4.13
N GLN A 226 -9.27 11.98 -3.33
CA GLN A 226 -9.88 10.75 -3.82
C GLN A 226 -11.31 10.98 -4.38
N LEU A 227 -12.00 12.03 -3.96
CA LEU A 227 -13.39 12.28 -4.34
C LEU A 227 -13.61 12.48 -5.86
N PRO A 228 -12.77 13.23 -6.61
CA PRO A 228 -12.87 13.33 -8.06
C PRO A 228 -12.73 11.98 -8.76
N LEU A 229 -11.83 11.12 -8.26
CA LEU A 229 -11.60 9.79 -8.82
C LEU A 229 -12.86 8.92 -8.68
N LEU A 230 -13.50 8.98 -7.51
CA LEU A 230 -14.78 8.29 -7.26
C LEU A 230 -15.89 8.84 -8.17
N ARG A 231 -15.99 10.17 -8.33
CA ARG A 231 -17.03 10.79 -9.18
C ARG A 231 -16.86 10.46 -10.66
N ALA A 232 -15.62 10.42 -11.16
CA ALA A 232 -15.33 10.04 -12.53
C ALA A 232 -15.80 8.61 -12.84
N ARG A 233 -15.65 7.70 -11.86
CA ARG A 233 -16.09 6.31 -11.97
C ARG A 233 -17.61 6.17 -12.03
N ASP A 234 -18.34 6.87 -11.16
CA ASP A 234 -19.81 6.86 -11.17
C ASP A 234 -20.37 7.35 -12.52
N SER A 235 -19.66 8.31 -13.14
CA SER A 235 -20.01 8.82 -14.46
C SER A 235 -19.79 7.78 -15.56
N LEU A 236 -18.73 6.97 -15.47
CA LEU A 236 -18.42 5.93 -16.45
C LEU A 236 -19.45 4.78 -16.39
N HIS A 237 -19.83 4.34 -15.20
CA HIS A 237 -20.89 3.34 -15.03
C HIS A 237 -22.26 3.84 -15.46
N SER A 238 -22.52 5.15 -15.36
CA SER A 238 -23.78 5.74 -15.84
C SER A 238 -23.81 5.90 -17.36
N ALA A 239 -22.63 6.00 -17.99
CA ALA A 239 -22.49 6.23 -19.43
C ALA A 239 -22.45 4.95 -20.25
N GLU A 240 -22.22 3.78 -19.64
CA GLU A 240 -22.29 2.49 -20.32
C GLU A 240 -23.75 2.23 -20.70
N PRO A 241 -24.15 2.48 -21.97
CA PRO A 241 -25.53 2.29 -22.38
C PRO A 241 -25.79 0.80 -22.29
N SER A 242 -26.97 0.43 -21.80
CA SER A 242 -27.49 -0.92 -21.82
C SER A 242 -27.70 -1.36 -23.28
N VAL A 243 -26.61 -1.67 -23.97
CA VAL A 243 -26.61 -2.41 -25.23
C VAL A 243 -26.85 -3.86 -24.86
N LEU A 244 -28.08 -4.15 -24.44
CA LEU A 244 -28.59 -5.51 -24.44
C LEU A 244 -29.14 -5.81 -25.84
N PRO A 245 -28.84 -7.00 -26.39
CA PRO A 245 -29.35 -7.46 -27.68
C PRO A 245 -30.88 -7.64 -27.73
#